data_AF-A0A356T000-F1
#
_entry.id   AF-A0A356T000-F1
#
_cell.length_a   1.000
_cell.length_b   1.000
_cell.length_c   1.000
_cell.angle_alpha   90.00
_cell.angle_beta   90.00
_cell.angle_gamma   90.00
#
_symmetry.space_group_name_H-M   'P 1'
#
loop_
_entity.id
_entity.type
_entity.pdbx_description
1 polymer ?
#
loop_
_entity_poly.entity_id
_entity_poly.type
_entity_poly.pdbx_seq_one_letter_code
_entity_poly.pdbx_strand_id
1 'polypeptide(L)' 'MNACASCHAERDCVQCHGALGIGAGVSPHPPGFAASCLGALSGNARACRTCHGDLEALRMRCGG' A
#
# COMPACT_ATOMS: atom_id res chain seq x y z
N MET A 1 -20.01 -13.40 4.52
CA MET A 1 -18.56 -13.72 4.51
C MET A 1 -18.02 -13.22 3.18
N ASN A 2 -17.00 -12.36 3.18
CA ASN A 2 -16.43 -11.84 1.94
C ASN A 2 -15.63 -12.96 1.24
N ALA A 3 -16.11 -13.41 0.07
CA ALA A 3 -15.65 -14.62 -0.62
C ALA A 3 -14.17 -14.60 -1.06
N CYS A 4 -13.50 -13.45 -1.03
CA CYS A 4 -12.12 -13.31 -1.49
C CYS A 4 -11.11 -13.70 -0.39
N ALA A 5 -11.39 -13.29 0.85
CA ALA A 5 -10.50 -13.49 2.00
C ALA A 5 -10.44 -14.94 2.49
N SER A 6 -11.27 -15.84 1.93
CA SER A 6 -11.17 -17.27 2.20
C SER A 6 -9.95 -17.92 1.53
N CYS A 7 -9.44 -17.34 0.44
CA CYS A 7 -8.32 -17.87 -0.33
C CYS A 7 -7.16 -16.88 -0.49
N HIS A 8 -7.41 -15.58 -0.32
CA HIS A 8 -6.43 -14.51 -0.55
C HIS A 8 -6.13 -13.72 0.72
N ALA A 9 -4.94 -13.15 0.77
CA ALA A 9 -4.53 -12.24 1.84
C ALA A 9 -4.95 -10.80 1.54
N GLU A 10 -4.99 -9.96 2.57
CA GLU A 10 -5.29 -8.52 2.45
C GLU A 10 -4.48 -7.82 1.34
N ARG A 11 -3.22 -8.21 1.17
CA ARG A 11 -2.31 -7.64 0.16
C ARG A 11 -2.79 -7.87 -1.28
N ASP A 12 -3.64 -8.86 -1.51
CA ASP A 12 -4.09 -9.25 -2.85
C ASP A 12 -5.29 -8.41 -3.32
N CYS A 13 -5.98 -7.74 -2.39
CA CYS A 13 -7.16 -6.92 -2.67
C CYS A 13 -6.87 -5.81 -3.69
N VAL A 14 -5.67 -5.21 -3.63
CA VAL A 14 -5.28 -4.09 -4.50
C VAL A 14 -4.94 -4.52 -5.93
N GLN A 15 -4.78 -5.82 -6.19
CA GLN A 15 -4.59 -6.33 -7.55
C GLN A 15 -5.82 -6.04 -8.44
N CYS A 16 -7.01 -6.07 -7.82
CA CYS A 16 -8.28 -5.80 -8.51
C CYS A 16 -8.95 -4.50 -8.05
N HIS A 17 -8.74 -4.03 -6.82
CA HIS A 17 -9.33 -2.79 -6.30
C HIS A 17 -8.35 -1.60 -6.21
N GLY A 18 -7.10 -1.80 -6.62
CA GLY A 18 -6.10 -0.74 -6.69
C GLY A 18 -6.38 0.25 -7.82
N ALA A 19 -5.56 1.30 -7.91
CA ALA A 19 -5.70 2.41 -8.85
C ALA A 19 -5.90 2.02 -10.34
N LEU A 20 -5.49 0.81 -10.73
CA LEU A 20 -5.55 0.29 -12.10
C LEU A 20 -6.48 -0.92 -12.28
N GLY A 21 -7.23 -1.31 -11.24
CA GLY A 21 -8.06 -2.52 -11.25
C GLY A 21 -9.56 -2.30 -11.55
N ILE A 22 -10.32 -3.39 -11.51
CA ILE A 22 -11.79 -3.43 -11.58
C ILE A 22 -12.42 -2.94 -10.25
N GLY A 23 -12.53 -1.62 -10.09
CA GLY A 23 -13.15 -0.96 -8.93
C GLY A 23 -12.85 0.53 -8.91
N ALA A 24 -13.37 1.26 -7.91
CA ALA A 24 -13.22 2.72 -7.76
C ALA A 24 -11.77 3.24 -7.62
N GLY A 25 -10.76 2.39 -7.80
CA GLY A 25 -9.36 2.79 -7.87
C GLY A 25 -8.82 3.32 -6.55
N VAL A 26 -8.78 2.48 -5.50
CA VAL A 26 -8.14 2.90 -4.25
C VAL A 26 -6.64 2.79 -4.42
N SER A 27 -6.01 3.89 -4.83
CA SER A 27 -4.56 3.97 -4.75
C SER A 27 -4.16 3.95 -3.27
N PRO A 28 -3.26 3.03 -2.85
CA PRO A 28 -2.67 3.12 -1.51
C PRO A 28 -1.88 4.42 -1.31
N HIS A 29 -1.53 5.11 -2.41
CA HIS A 29 -0.87 6.41 -2.43
C HIS A 29 -1.72 7.43 -3.21
N PRO A 30 -2.36 8.41 -2.56
CA PRO A 30 -3.06 9.48 -3.29
C PRO A 30 -2.07 10.34 -4.11
N PRO A 31 -2.57 11.17 -5.06
CA PRO A 31 -1.74 12.13 -5.76
C PRO A 31 -0.92 12.99 -4.80
N GLY A 32 0.39 13.12 -5.07
CA GLY A 32 1.31 13.89 -4.23
C GLY A 32 1.79 13.19 -2.95
N PHE A 33 1.38 11.94 -2.69
CA PHE A 33 1.74 11.20 -1.47
C PHE A 33 3.25 11.10 -1.19
N ALA A 34 4.10 11.16 -2.23
CA ALA A 34 5.55 11.15 -2.06
C ALA A 34 6.05 12.20 -1.05
N ALA A 35 5.43 13.39 -1.01
CA ALA A 35 5.79 14.48 -0.09
C ALA A 35 5.54 14.13 1.39
N SER A 36 4.64 13.19 1.70
CA SER A 36 4.32 12.74 3.06
C SER A 36 4.74 11.29 3.32
N CYS A 37 5.42 10.64 2.36
CA CYS A 37 5.84 9.24 2.41
C CYS A 37 6.57 8.90 3.71
N LEU A 38 7.57 9.71 4.09
CA LEU A 38 8.39 9.47 5.28
C LEU A 38 7.58 9.60 6.59
N GLY A 39 6.67 10.57 6.65
CA GLY A 39 5.77 10.78 7.78
C GLY A 39 4.77 9.62 7.92
N ALA A 40 4.17 9.20 6.81
CA ALA A 40 3.25 8.06 6.79
C ALA A 40 3.95 6.74 7.16
N LEU A 41 5.15 6.48 6.63
CA LEU A 41 5.97 5.32 6.96
C LEU A 41 6.31 5.29 8.46
N SER A 42 6.65 6.43 9.04
CA SER A 42 6.97 6.53 10.47
C SER A 42 5.71 6.36 11.35
N GLY A 43 4.54 6.77 10.87
CA GLY A 43 3.27 6.65 11.58
C GLY A 43 2.63 5.25 11.52
N ASN A 44 2.78 4.52 10.40
CA ASN A 44 2.23 3.17 10.25
C ASN A 44 3.06 2.29 9.29
N ALA A 45 4.24 1.89 9.74
CA ALA A 45 5.15 1.04 8.98
C ALA A 45 4.55 -0.33 8.57
N ARG A 46 3.58 -0.85 9.34
CA ARG A 46 2.92 -2.13 9.06
C ARG A 46 2.13 -2.07 7.75
N ALA A 47 1.38 -0.99 7.51
CA ALA A 47 0.62 -0.80 6.28
C ALA A 47 1.55 -0.76 5.04
N CYS A 48 2.70 -0.09 5.16
CA CYS A 48 3.69 -0.05 4.10
C CYS A 48 4.31 -1.43 3.83
N ARG A 49 4.60 -2.21 4.88
CA ARG A 49 5.22 -3.53 4.76
C ARG A 49 4.35 -4.53 3.99
N THR A 50 3.02 -4.39 4.06
CA THR A 50 2.07 -5.28 3.38
C THR A 50 2.40 -5.45 1.89
N CYS A 51 2.87 -4.38 1.24
CA CYS A 51 3.22 -4.37 -0.18
C CYS A 51 4.72 -4.16 -0.46
N HIS A 52 5.45 -3.39 0.37
CA HIS A 52 6.84 -3.01 0.08
C HIS A 52 7.90 -3.97 0.64
N GLY A 53 7.57 -4.80 1.63
CA GLY A 53 8.48 -5.81 2.19
C GLY A 53 9.65 -5.24 3.00
N ASP A 54 10.65 -4.68 2.31
CA ASP A 54 11.85 -4.07 2.91
C ASP A 54 11.59 -2.61 3.27
N LEU A 55 11.41 -2.37 4.57
CA LEU A 55 11.11 -1.03 5.08
C LEU A 55 12.33 -0.11 5.14
N GLU A 56 13.54 -0.66 5.21
CA GLU A 56 14.75 0.15 5.25
C GLU A 56 15.05 0.69 3.84
N ALA A 57 14.96 -0.19 2.84
CA ALA A 57 14.98 0.22 1.44
C ALA A 57 13.87 1.23 1.12
N LEU A 58 12.65 1.01 1.62
CA LEU A 58 11.55 1.96 1.44
C LEU A 58 11.83 3.32 2.09
N ARG A 59 12.42 3.33 3.30
CA ARG A 59 12.75 4.57 4.01
C ARG A 59 13.72 5.44 3.21
N MET A 60 14.74 4.84 2.58
CA MET A 60 15.65 5.55 1.68
C MET A 60 14.92 6.15 0.46
N ARG A 61 13.92 5.45 -0.07
CA ARG A 61 13.11 5.93 -1.21
C ARG A 61 12.12 7.04 -0.86
N CYS A 62 11.60 7.06 0.37
CA CYS A 62 10.72 8.12 0.85
C CYS A 62 11.47 9.41 1.21
N GLY A 63 12.78 9.34 1.45
CA GLY A 63 13.60 10.46 1.94
C GLY A 63 14.56 11.05 0.91
N GLY A 64 14.50 10.58 -0.35
CA GLY A 64 15.29 11.07 -1.48
C GLY A 64 14.52 12.04 -2.36
#